data_AF-A0A8H6EV88-F1
#
_entry.id   AF-A0A8H6EV88-F1
#
_cell.length_a   1.000
_cell.length_b   1.000
_cell.length_c   1.000
_cell.angle_alpha   90.00
_cell.angle_beta   90.00
_cell.angle_gamma   90.00
#
_symmetry.space_group_name_H-M   'P 1'
#
loop_
_entity.id
_entity.type
_entity.pdbx_description
1 polymer ?
#
loop_
_entity_poly.entity_id
_entity_poly.type
_entity_poly.pdbx_seq_one_letter_code
_entity_poly.pdbx_strand_id
1 'polypeptide(L)' 'MQYISKPAYQAAKHVGIINGHNLRAYAGPLAFWGVATVFTIGVYTEAWPRFRSAFYKKIPVLGKHWQKVTDPEDVPV' A
#
# COMPACT_ATOMS: atom_id res chain seq x y z
N MET A 1 -7.75 51.09 -17.38
CA MET A 1 -6.52 50.35 -17.03
C MET A 1 -6.38 50.40 -15.51
N GLN A 2 -6.50 49.26 -14.83
CA GLN A 2 -6.57 49.19 -13.37
C GLN A 2 -5.17 48.91 -12.81
N TYR A 3 -4.62 49.86 -12.06
CA TYR A 3 -3.28 49.77 -11.49
C TYR A 3 -3.30 48.91 -10.22
N ILE A 4 -2.59 47.78 -10.21
CA ILE A 4 -2.45 46.91 -9.04
C ILE A 4 -1.24 47.40 -8.25
N SER A 5 -1.50 48.07 -7.13
CA SER A 5 -0.47 48.80 -6.37
C SER A 5 0.40 47.92 -5.48
N LYS A 6 -0.05 46.71 -5.11
CA LYS A 6 0.71 45.78 -4.25
C LYS A 6 0.39 44.32 -4.57
N PRO A 7 1.39 43.41 -4.53
CA PRO A 7 1.15 41.98 -4.62
C PRO A 7 0.39 41.47 -3.38
N ALA A 8 -0.65 40.67 -3.62
CA ALA A 8 -1.40 39.99 -2.57
C ALA A 8 -0.71 38.67 -2.21
N TYR A 9 0.00 38.63 -1.08
CA TYR A 9 0.60 37.40 -0.58
C TYR A 9 -0.36 36.69 0.40
N GLN A 10 -0.49 35.38 0.25
CA GLN A 10 -1.16 34.53 1.24
C GLN A 10 -0.11 33.64 1.90
N ALA A 11 -0.08 33.63 3.24
CA ALA A 11 0.78 32.73 3.99
C ALA A 11 0.23 31.30 3.84
N ALA A 12 1.04 30.40 3.25
CA ALA A 12 0.67 29.00 3.11
C ALA A 12 0.66 28.31 4.47
N LYS A 13 -0.38 27.52 4.75
CA LYS A 13 -0.43 26.69 5.96
C LYS A 13 0.66 25.61 5.87
N HIS A 14 1.60 25.61 6.81
CA HIS A 14 2.66 24.62 6.93
C HIS A 14 2.83 24.18 8.39
N VAL A 15 3.33 22.97 8.60
CA VAL A 15 3.78 22.47 9.91
C VAL A 15 5.28 22.21 9.80
N GLY A 16 6.09 23.16 10.31
CA GLY A 16 7.54 23.14 10.11
C GLY A 16 7.91 23.13 8.62
N ILE A 17 8.61 22.08 8.18
CA ILE A 17 9.06 21.89 6.78
C ILE A 17 7.95 21.26 5.90
N ILE A 18 6.92 20.68 6.51
CA ILE A 18 5.84 20.00 5.79
C ILE A 18 4.79 21.02 5.39
N ASN A 19 4.61 21.19 4.08
CA ASN A 19 3.53 22.00 3.50
C ASN A 19 2.69 21.15 2.53
N GLY A 20 1.47 21.61 2.22
CA GLY A 20 0.54 20.86 1.36
C GLY A 20 1.07 20.62 -0.06
N HIS A 21 1.95 21.49 -0.56
CA HIS A 21 2.58 21.35 -1.87
C HIS A 21 3.56 20.17 -1.89
N ASN A 22 4.44 20.09 -0.90
CA ASN A 22 5.41 19.01 -0.74
C ASN A 22 4.70 17.67 -0.51
N LEU A 23 3.65 17.64 0.33
CA LEU A 23 2.90 16.42 0.56
C LEU A 23 2.30 15.87 -0.74
N ARG A 24 1.75 16.74 -1.59
CA ARG A 24 1.20 16.34 -2.90
C ARG A 24 2.29 15.91 -3.88
N ALA A 25 3.44 16.60 -3.89
CA ALA A 25 4.57 16.24 -4.74
C ALA A 25 5.13 14.85 -4.40
N TYR A 26 5.16 14.50 -3.11
CA TYR A 26 5.67 13.22 -2.63
C TYR A 26 4.61 12.11 -2.52
N ALA A 27 3.32 12.43 -2.58
CA ALA A 27 2.23 11.47 -2.45
C ALA A 27 2.35 10.28 -3.41
N GLY A 28 2.67 10.54 -4.68
CA GLY A 28 2.84 9.48 -5.70
C GLY A 28 3.98 8.52 -5.38
N PRO A 29 5.22 9.00 -5.21
CA PRO A 29 6.35 8.17 -4.79
C PRO A 29 6.10 7.42 -3.48
N LEU A 30 5.51 8.06 -2.46
CA LEU A 30 5.19 7.39 -1.19
C LEU A 30 4.15 6.27 -1.37
N ALA A 31 3.14 6.48 -2.21
CA ALA A 31 2.17 5.43 -2.52
C ALA A 31 2.85 4.23 -3.18
N PHE A 32 3.78 4.48 -4.10
CA PHE A 32 4.58 3.42 -4.73
C PHE A 32 5.41 2.64 -3.70
N TRP A 33 6.12 3.34 -2.82
CA TRP A 33 6.89 2.70 -1.73
C TRP A 33 6.00 1.94 -0.74
N GLY A 34 4.81 2.48 -0.45
CA GLY A 34 3.80 1.81 0.38
C GLY A 34 3.35 0.49 -0.24
N VAL A 35 3.02 0.50 -1.54
CA VAL A 35 2.67 -0.72 -2.28
C VAL A 35 3.83 -1.72 -2.28
N ALA A 36 5.05 -1.28 -2.58
CA ALA A 36 6.23 -2.15 -2.56
C ALA A 36 6.42 -2.82 -1.19
N THR A 37 6.26 -2.06 -0.11
CA THR A 37 6.34 -2.60 1.26
C THR A 37 5.26 -3.65 1.53
N VAL A 38 4.01 -3.43 1.09
CA VAL A 38 2.94 -4.43 1.24
C VAL A 38 3.28 -5.71 0.47
N PHE A 39 3.82 -5.61 -0.76
CA PHE A 39 4.26 -6.79 -1.51
C PHE A 39 5.40 -7.53 -0.80
N THR A 40 6.37 -6.81 -0.24
CA THR A 40 7.47 -7.41 0.54
C THR A 40 6.94 -8.13 1.78
N ILE A 41 6.04 -7.51 2.54
CA ILE A 41 5.34 -8.16 3.66
C ILE A 41 4.61 -9.41 3.17
N GLY A 42 4.01 -9.31 1.98
CA GLY A 42 3.38 -10.43 1.27
C GLY A 42 4.29 -11.65 1.20
N VAL A 43 5.45 -11.47 0.56
CA VAL A 43 6.48 -12.50 0.37
C VAL A 43 6.94 -13.10 1.70
N TYR A 44 7.24 -12.27 2.71
CA TYR A 44 7.71 -12.77 4.01
C TYR A 44 6.62 -13.48 4.83
N THR A 45 5.34 -13.23 4.55
CA THR A 45 4.22 -13.84 5.29
C THR A 45 3.54 -14.99 4.55
N GLU A 46 4.07 -15.44 3.40
CA GLU A 46 3.51 -16.56 2.64
C GLU A 46 3.43 -17.88 3.44
N ALA A 47 4.37 -18.10 4.37
CA ALA A 47 4.40 -19.28 5.23
C ALA A 47 3.38 -19.22 6.38
N TRP A 48 2.76 -18.06 6.65
CA TRP A 48 1.84 -17.91 7.77
C TRP A 48 0.43 -18.43 7.40
N PRO A 49 -0.11 -19.44 8.12
CA PRO A 49 -1.39 -20.07 7.75
C PRO A 49 -2.60 -19.12 7.74
N ARG A 50 -2.67 -18.15 8.66
CA ARG A 50 -3.72 -17.10 8.70
C ARG A 50 -3.68 -16.14 7.51
N PHE A 51 -2.49 -15.72 7.05
CA PHE A 51 -2.39 -14.85 5.87
C PHE A 51 -2.72 -15.62 4.59
N ARG A 52 -2.33 -16.90 4.54
CA ARG A 52 -2.68 -17.83 3.47
C ARG A 52 -4.19 -17.99 3.29
N SER A 53 -4.94 -18.19 4.37
CA SER A 53 -6.40 -18.30 4.30
C SER A 53 -7.12 -16.97 4.03
N ALA A 54 -6.64 -15.87 4.62
CA ALA A 54 -7.31 -14.57 4.52
C ALA A 54 -7.08 -13.85 3.19
N PHE A 55 -5.84 -13.87 2.68
CA PHE A 55 -5.42 -13.06 1.53
C PHE A 55 -4.98 -13.91 0.34
N TYR A 56 -4.03 -14.84 0.50
CA TYR A 56 -3.39 -15.51 -0.65
C TYR A 56 -4.31 -16.49 -1.39
N LYS A 57 -5.19 -17.22 -0.70
CA LYS A 57 -6.18 -18.13 -1.35
C LYS A 57 -7.20 -17.41 -2.23
N LYS A 58 -7.39 -16.10 -2.05
CA LYS A 58 -8.36 -15.29 -2.81
C LYS A 58 -7.78 -14.71 -4.09
N ILE A 59 -6.47 -14.83 -4.31
CA ILE A 59 -5.81 -14.34 -5.52
C ILE A 59 -6.21 -15.25 -6.69
N PRO A 60 -6.88 -14.72 -7.73
CA PRO A 60 -7.23 -15.53 -8.90
C PRO A 60 -5.97 -16.09 -9.56
N VAL A 61 -6.05 -17.32 -10.07
CA VAL A 61 -4.93 -18.11 -10.65
C VAL A 61 -3.92 -18.63 -9.62
N LEU A 62 -3.34 -17.78 -8.76
CA LEU A 62 -2.28 -18.19 -7.83
C LEU A 62 -2.82 -18.85 -6.55
N GLY A 63 -4.08 -18.59 -6.14
CA GLY A 63 -4.68 -19.11 -4.91
C GLY A 63 -4.72 -20.64 -4.80
N LYS A 64 -4.72 -21.36 -5.93
CA LYS A 64 -4.65 -22.83 -5.99
C LYS A 64 -3.32 -23.37 -5.47
N HIS A 65 -2.21 -22.65 -5.65
CA HIS A 65 -0.90 -23.03 -5.10
C HIS A 65 -0.94 -23.18 -3.58
N TRP A 66 -1.78 -22.38 -2.92
CA TRP A 66 -1.92 -22.37 -1.48
C TRP A 66 -3.07 -23.22 -0.94
N GLN A 67 -3.79 -23.99 -1.77
CA GLN A 67 -4.79 -24.94 -1.31
C GLN A 67 -4.15 -26.32 -1.20
N LYS A 68 -4.01 -26.84 0.03
CA LYS A 68 -3.66 -28.25 0.23
C LYS A 68 -4.86 -29.07 -0.26
N VAL A 69 -4.75 -29.65 -1.45
CA VAL A 69 -5.60 -30.75 -1.90
C VAL A 69 -4.90 -32.01 -1.40
N THR A 70 -5.08 -32.31 -0.13
CA THR A 70 -4.63 -33.59 0.45
C THR A 70 -5.92 -34.34 0.71
N ASP A 71 -6.07 -35.51 0.10
CA ASP A 71 -7.25 -36.32 0.34
C ASP A 71 -7.32 -36.65 1.84
N PRO A 72 -8.50 -36.52 2.46
CA PRO A 72 -8.64 -36.68 3.90
C PRO A 72 -8.26 -38.07 4.41
N GLU A 73 -8.12 -39.06 3.52
CA GLU A 73 -7.69 -40.42 3.85
C GLU A 73 -6.17 -40.62 3.93
N ASP A 74 -5.37 -39.71 3.36
CA ASP A 74 -3.89 -39.78 3.38
C ASP A 74 -3.26 -39.05 4.59
N VAL A 75 -4.10 -38.47 5.46
CA VAL A 75 -3.63 -37.75 6.64
C VAL A 75 -3.84 -38.65 7.86
N PRO A 76 -2.76 -39.12 8.53
CA PRO A 76 -2.93 -39.84 9.79
C PRO A 76 -3.52 -38.86 10.82
N VAL A 77 -4.70 -39.21 11.35
CA VAL A 77 -5.40 -38.49 12.41
C VAL A 77 -4.65 -38.62 13.72
#